data_AF-A0A093W7H5-F1
#
_entry.id   AF-A0A093W7H5-F1
#
_cell.length_a   1.000
_cell.length_b   1.000
_cell.length_c   1.000
_cell.angle_alpha   90.00
_cell.angle_beta   90.00
_cell.angle_gamma   90.00
#
_symmetry.space_group_name_H-M   'P 1'
#
loop_
_entity.id
_entity.type
_entity.pdbx_description
1 polymer ?
#
loop_
_entity_poly.entity_id
_entity_poly.type
_entity_poly.pdbx_seq_one_letter_code
_entity_poly.pdbx_strand_id
1 'polypeptide(L)'
;MAVSLIFFVLSILLFYIKGLNLGIDFKGGTVIEMKFDQPNNSDDIRKSLLKIDLGDVKVKEFGSNKEFLATIEQKGKIMISLTQLKSN
;
A
#
# COMPACT_ATOMS: atom_id res chain seq x y z
N MET A 1 13.43 10.39 -34.75
CA MET A 1 12.20 9.57 -34.67
C MET A 1 12.46 8.14 -34.21
N ALA A 2 13.32 7.36 -34.87
CA ALA A 2 13.57 5.95 -34.50
C ALA A 2 14.07 5.77 -33.05
N VAL A 3 14.99 6.61 -32.58
CA VAL A 3 15.51 6.55 -31.20
C VAL A 3 14.41 6.79 -30.17
N SER A 4 13.56 7.80 -30.40
CA SER A 4 12.42 8.11 -29.53
C SER A 4 11.42 6.95 -29.47
N LEU A 5 11.16 6.30 -30.60
CA LEU A 5 10.27 5.13 -30.66
C LEU A 5 10.86 3.94 -29.89
N ILE A 6 12.17 3.71 -29.98
CA ILE A 6 12.87 2.65 -29.23
C ILE A 6 12.75 2.90 -27.72
N PHE A 7 13.01 4.12 -27.24
CA PHE A 7 12.86 4.45 -25.82
C PHE A 7 11.42 4.34 -25.33
N PHE A 8 10.45 4.70 -26.17
CA PHE A 8 9.03 4.54 -25.85
C PHE A 8 8.64 3.08 -25.66
N VAL A 9 9.01 2.21 -26.62
CA VAL A 9 8.75 0.77 -26.53
C VAL A 9 9.47 0.16 -25.32
N LEU A 10 10.73 0.56 -25.07
CA LEU A 10 11.50 0.09 -23.92
C LEU A 10 10.84 0.50 -22.59
N SER A 11 10.29 1.71 -22.50
CA SER A 11 9.57 2.15 -21.31
C SER A 11 8.32 1.31 -21.03
N ILE A 12 7.58 0.93 -22.07
CA ILE A 12 6.41 0.06 -21.92
C ILE A 12 6.87 -1.32 -21.43
N LEU A 13 7.93 -1.86 -22.03
CA LEU A 13 8.46 -3.18 -21.66
C LEU A 13 8.93 -3.22 -20.20
N LEU A 14 9.51 -2.13 -19.69
CA LEU A 14 9.94 -2.02 -18.30
C LEU A 14 8.78 -2.16 -17.30
N PHE A 15 7.58 -1.71 -17.64
CA PHE A 15 6.41 -1.90 -16.77
C PHE A 15 6.01 -3.38 -16.63
N TYR A 16 6.17 -4.18 -17.69
CA TYR A 16 5.90 -5.62 -17.64
C TYR A 16 6.99 -6.40 -16.88
N ILE A 17 8.25 -6.01 -17.02
CA ILE A 17 9.38 -6.72 -16.37
C ILE A 17 9.47 -6.38 -14.88
N LYS A 18 9.40 -5.10 -14.50
CA LYS A 18 9.52 -4.68 -13.08
C LYS A 18 8.19 -4.75 -12.33
N GLY A 19 7.07 -4.84 -13.05
CA GLY A 19 5.75 -4.67 -12.49
C GLY A 19 5.44 -3.21 -12.15
N LEU A 20 4.16 -2.94 -11.90
CA LEU A 20 3.68 -1.65 -11.43
C LEU A 20 3.63 -1.63 -9.90
N ASN A 21 4.07 -0.54 -9.28
CA ASN A 21 3.86 -0.31 -7.85
C ASN A 21 2.40 0.13 -7.61
N LEU A 22 1.48 -0.83 -7.70
CA LEU A 22 0.04 -0.60 -7.55
C LEU A 22 -0.31 -0.30 -6.09
N GLY A 23 -0.94 0.85 -5.85
CA GLY A 23 -1.44 1.28 -4.54
C GLY A 23 -2.81 0.69 -4.20
N ILE A 24 -3.44 1.23 -3.14
CA ILE A 24 -4.72 0.76 -2.60
C ILE A 24 -5.90 0.86 -3.57
N ASP A 25 -5.86 1.80 -4.52
CA ASP A 25 -6.96 1.97 -5.50
C ASP A 25 -7.06 0.77 -6.44
N PHE A 26 -5.98 0.01 -6.59
CA PHE A 26 -5.90 -1.16 -7.47
C PHE A 26 -5.84 -2.49 -6.72
N LYS A 27 -5.11 -2.54 -5.59
CA LYS A 27 -4.99 -3.76 -4.76
C LYS A 27 -6.10 -3.90 -3.72
N GLY A 28 -6.87 -2.85 -3.49
CA GLY A 28 -7.74 -2.73 -2.32
C GLY A 28 -6.94 -2.43 -1.05
N GLY A 29 -7.65 -1.96 -0.02
CA GLY A 29 -7.04 -1.57 1.23
C GLY A 29 -7.98 -0.73 2.09
N THR A 30 -7.43 -0.15 3.14
CA THR A 30 -8.16 0.73 4.05
C THR A 30 -7.37 2.01 4.28
N VAL A 31 -8.06 3.14 4.24
CA VAL A 31 -7.51 4.45 4.64
C VAL A 31 -8.19 4.85 5.94
N ILE A 32 -7.37 5.17 6.93
CA ILE A 32 -7.81 5.64 8.23
C ILE A 32 -7.34 7.09 8.38
N GLU A 33 -8.29 7.99 8.60
CA GLU A 33 -8.02 9.36 8.97
C GLU A 33 -7.97 9.48 10.49
N MET A 34 -6.91 10.10 10.99
CA MET A 34 -6.63 10.23 12.42
C MET A 34 -6.35 11.69 12.74
N LYS A 35 -6.97 12.18 13.81
CA LYS A 35 -6.72 13.51 14.36
C LYS A 35 -6.30 13.37 15.82
N PHE A 36 -5.19 13.98 16.18
CA PHE A 36 -4.62 13.94 17.52
C PHE A 36 -4.78 15.30 18.22
N ASP A 37 -4.90 15.28 19.55
CA ASP A 37 -4.99 16.51 20.35
C ASP A 37 -3.65 17.27 20.39
N GLN A 38 -2.55 16.52 20.41
CA GLN A 38 -1.17 17.01 20.44
C GLN A 38 -0.48 16.74 19.08
N PRO A 39 0.51 17.57 18.68
CA PRO A 39 1.35 17.26 17.53
C PRO A 39 2.02 15.90 17.71
N ASN A 40 2.09 15.11 16.64
CA ASN A 40 2.65 13.77 16.69
C ASN A 40 3.57 13.53 15.48
N ASN A 41 4.33 12.43 15.48
CA ASN A 41 5.20 12.05 14.37
C ASN A 41 4.60 10.86 13.60
N SER A 42 4.52 10.99 12.28
CA SER A 42 4.12 9.92 11.36
C SER A 42 4.91 8.61 11.58
N ASP A 43 6.20 8.69 11.93
CA ASP A 43 7.04 7.50 12.18
C ASP A 43 6.61 6.74 13.44
N ASP A 44 6.23 7.43 14.50
CA ASP A 44 5.83 6.79 15.76
C ASP A 44 4.45 6.16 15.65
N ILE A 45 3.54 6.81 14.92
CA ILE A 45 2.25 6.25 14.54
C ILE A 45 2.46 4.98 13.70
N ARG A 46 3.31 5.05 12.67
CA ARG A 46 3.64 3.91 11.81
C ARG A 46 4.21 2.74 12.62
N LYS A 47 5.20 2.98 13.48
CA LYS A 47 5.79 1.94 14.35
C LYS A 47 4.75 1.29 15.24
N SER A 48 3.78 2.05 15.74
CA SER A 48 2.70 1.52 16.58
C SER A 48 1.75 0.65 15.77
N LEU A 49 1.37 1.07 14.56
CA LEU A 49 0.51 0.30 13.66
C LEU A 49 1.17 -1.00 13.14
N LEU A 50 2.50 -0.98 12.93
CA LEU A 50 3.26 -2.17 12.53
C LEU A 50 3.26 -3.28 13.58
N LYS A 51 3.03 -2.96 14.87
CA LYS A 51 2.93 -3.97 15.95
C LYS A 51 1.66 -4.83 15.87
N ILE A 52 0.67 -4.42 15.06
CA ILE A 52 -0.67 -5.04 15.02
C ILE A 52 -0.80 -6.02 13.82
N ASP A 53 0.31 -6.33 13.12
CA ASP A 53 0.36 -7.19 11.90
C ASP A 53 -0.68 -6.80 10.83
N LEU A 54 -0.96 -5.51 10.69
CA LEU A 54 -1.91 -4.98 9.70
C LEU A 54 -1.37 -5.06 8.26
N GLY A 55 -0.13 -5.49 8.05
CA GLY A 55 0.54 -5.51 6.75
C GLY A 55 1.42 -4.30 6.52
N ASP A 56 1.57 -3.88 5.25
CA ASP A 56 2.34 -2.68 4.92
C ASP A 56 1.50 -1.43 5.23
N VAL A 57 1.98 -0.64 6.18
CA VAL A 57 1.31 0.57 6.67
C VAL A 57 2.14 1.79 6.27
N LYS A 58 1.48 2.70 5.55
CA LYS A 58 2.03 4.00 5.17
C LYS A 58 1.27 5.09 5.92
N VAL A 59 1.99 5.90 6.68
CA VAL A 59 1.41 7.04 7.42
C VAL A 59 1.91 8.33 6.78
N LYS A 60 1.01 9.25 6.48
CA LYS A 60 1.33 10.58 5.95
C LYS A 60 0.61 11.66 6.75
N GLU A 61 1.29 12.78 6.98
CA GLU A 61 0.65 13.99 7.49
C GLU A 61 -0.33 14.53 6.44
N PHE A 62 -1.47 15.03 6.90
CA PHE A 62 -2.54 15.56 6.06
C PHE A 62 -3.13 16.80 6.72
N GLY A 63 -3.08 17.95 6.06
CA GLY A 63 -3.64 19.21 6.59
C GLY A 63 -2.75 19.91 7.62
N SER A 64 -2.62 19.36 8.83
CA SER A 64 -1.83 19.94 9.92
C SER A 64 -0.95 18.88 10.62
N ASN A 65 0.00 19.30 11.47
CA ASN A 65 0.87 18.37 12.21
C ASN A 65 0.14 17.54 13.30
N LYS A 66 -1.20 17.55 13.28
CA LYS A 66 -2.11 16.79 14.15
C LYS A 66 -3.01 15.84 13.37
N GLU A 67 -3.01 15.92 12.05
CA GLU A 67 -3.92 15.17 11.18
C GLU A 67 -3.10 14.26 10.27
N PHE A 68 -3.46 12.99 10.24
CA PHE A 68 -2.69 11.93 9.59
C PHE A 68 -3.62 10.98 8.84
N LEU A 69 -3.12 10.48 7.71
CA LEU A 69 -3.74 9.41 6.95
C LEU A 69 -2.86 8.16 7.05
N ALA A 70 -3.41 7.08 7.60
CA ALA A 70 -2.79 5.76 7.55
C ALA A 70 -3.43 4.96 6.43
N THR A 71 -2.62 4.53 5.48
CA THR A 71 -3.00 3.64 4.39
C THR A 71 -2.48 2.24 4.69
N ILE A 72 -3.39 1.29 4.73
CA ILE A 72 -3.13 -0.13 4.96
C ILE A 72 -3.45 -0.87 3.67
N GLU A 73 -2.43 -1.45 3.05
CA GLU A 73 -2.61 -2.29 1.87
C GLU A 73 -3.12 -3.67 2.30
N GLN A 74 -4.19 -4.18 1.67
CA GLN A 74 -4.69 -5.51 1.97
C GLN A 74 -3.62 -6.55 1.62
N LYS A 75 -3.10 -7.29 2.61
CA LYS A 75 -2.31 -8.50 2.34
C LYS A 75 -3.22 -9.44 1.54
N GLY A 76 -2.81 -9.74 0.30
CA GLY A 76 -3.54 -10.64 -0.59
C GLY A 76 -3.96 -11.89 0.17
N LYS A 77 -5.27 -12.11 0.23
CA LYS A 77 -5.96 -13.23 0.88
C LYS A 77 -5.08 -14.47 0.91
N ILE A 78 -4.62 -14.88 2.09
CA ILE A 78 -4.01 -16.20 2.25
C ILE A 78 -5.11 -17.18 1.85
N MET A 79 -4.96 -17.83 0.70
CA MET A 79 -5.81 -18.94 0.30
C MET A 79 -5.50 -20.12 1.21
N ILE A 80 -5.96 -20.06 2.47
CA ILE A 80 -6.10 -21.25 3.30
C ILE A 80 -7.32 -21.98 2.74
N SER A 81 -7.06 -22.69 1.66
CA SER A 81 -7.74 -23.84 1.09
C SER A 81 -9.16 -24.13 1.62
N LEU A 82 -10.17 -23.50 1.01
CA LEU A 82 -11.56 -24.03 1.07
C LEU A 82 -11.65 -25.44 0.45
N THR A 83 -10.61 -25.89 -0.28
CA THR A 83 -10.46 -27.26 -0.76
C THR A 83 -10.20 -28.26 0.38
N GLN A 84 -9.69 -27.82 1.54
CA GLN A 84 -9.44 -28.69 2.70
C GLN A 84 -10.65 -28.82 3.64
N LEU A 85 -11.70 -28.00 3.47
CA LEU A 85 -12.91 -28.04 4.30
C LEU A 85 -14.06 -28.85 3.69
N LYS A 86 -13.93 -29.33 2.45
CA LYS A 86 -14.94 -30.19 1.80
C LYS A 86 -14.60 -31.68 1.88
N SER A 87 -13.51 -32.04 2.55
CA SER A 87 -13.08 -33.44 2.73
C SER A 87 -13.02 -33.81 4.22
N ASN A 88 -14.12 -33.59 4.93
CA ASN A 88 -14.45 -34.32 6.15
C ASN A 88 -15.97 -34.43 6.26
#